data_AF-A0A6G3XVA2-F1
#
_entry.id   AF-A0A6G3XVA2-F1
#
_cell.length_a   1.000
_cell.length_b   1.000
_cell.length_c   1.000
_cell.angle_alpha   90.00
_cell.angle_beta   90.00
_cell.angle_gamma   90.00
#
_symmetry.space_group_name_H-M   'P 1'
#
loop_
_entity.id
_entity.type
_entity.pdbx_description
1 polymer ?
#
loop_
_entity_poly.entity_id
_entity_poly.type
_entity_poly.pdbx_seq_one_letter_code
_entity_poly.pdbx_strand_id
1 'polypeptide(L)'
;MRDEANGSPDLREKLARLNVNKRERGQEEVELVLPIKEFPKIPVLDLTITVAGKEVYRVPKDEGARIQARHIVRLAERAGFMVNDKPKHLIDFLTFLFYFPSHPYDEICRELEDHSPDEREYEYIRREFTDLRDHVYHQWKDAADEIKDLAVKYAIPDYASGAENPLLALPYLFQETRKRRPPVELSQRDVTELLLYLSHALVGAHRAASQDMDARKFVSTYFTYGYRWTAFARCTVPFDKSFIISVREKRAIYFAPERQPKCTPFSMSDLRQKGALRLWWRRKNRELPLSERCRQLWSKESWHMVTFADAETNHVSIRVSDTSVRLHNPQPVDERKDPLNVDCDEEEKTFELYLRQDSNWPRKERFYIKCPLRLTRLHSMMLYLTMIITALGIYLLLNRGLSAPGPADAPIPGSSYPQVAQGLTAKDATLILVPVSFAAAFLLIRDSSTLSAWIRRIRQSILLAELLILLAVAFMMLAVHHVKVG
;
A
#
# COMPACT_ATOMS: atom_id res chain seq x y z
N MET A 1 32.61 -6.15 -42.69
CA MET A 1 31.45 -6.70 -41.97
C MET A 1 31.24 -5.93 -40.66
N ARG A 2 30.84 -4.65 -40.54
CA ARG A 2 30.26 -3.64 -41.42
C ARG A 2 29.29 -4.19 -42.44
N ASP A 3 28.06 -4.42 -42.01
CA ASP A 3 26.86 -4.36 -42.84
C ASP A 3 25.65 -4.04 -41.95
N GLU A 4 24.86 -3.08 -42.43
CA GLU A 4 23.45 -2.83 -42.11
C GLU A 4 23.07 -2.38 -40.68
N ALA A 5 23.56 -1.20 -40.30
CA ALA A 5 22.76 -0.28 -39.49
C ALA A 5 21.59 0.24 -40.34
N ASN A 6 20.57 -0.61 -40.54
CA ASN A 6 19.28 -0.23 -41.12
C ASN A 6 18.51 0.58 -40.06
N GLY A 7 19.04 1.79 -39.78
CA GLY A 7 18.46 2.75 -38.89
C GLY A 7 17.10 3.16 -39.45
N SER A 8 16.04 2.90 -38.68
CA SER A 8 14.75 3.55 -38.88
C SER A 8 15.00 5.01 -39.26
N PRO A 9 14.40 5.53 -40.36
CA PRO A 9 14.65 6.89 -40.82
C PRO A 9 14.64 7.82 -39.61
N ASP A 10 15.78 8.48 -39.41
CA ASP A 10 16.12 9.24 -38.21
C ASP A 10 14.87 10.00 -37.77
N LEU A 11 14.48 9.87 -36.50
CA LEU A 11 13.28 10.53 -35.98
C LEU A 11 13.29 12.02 -36.36
N ARG A 12 14.51 12.60 -36.48
CA ARG A 12 14.79 13.93 -36.99
C ARG A 12 14.37 14.15 -38.45
N GLU A 13 14.55 13.20 -39.35
CA GLU A 13 14.12 13.31 -40.75
C GLU A 13 12.59 13.19 -40.89
N LYS A 14 11.96 12.27 -40.14
CA LYS A 14 10.50 12.21 -40.09
C LYS A 14 9.89 13.46 -39.46
N LEU A 15 10.50 13.97 -38.39
CA LEU A 15 10.12 15.25 -37.79
C LEU A 15 10.37 16.40 -38.77
N ALA A 16 11.51 16.45 -39.46
CA ALA A 16 11.79 17.48 -40.45
C ALA A 16 10.76 17.49 -41.59
N ARG A 17 10.40 16.31 -42.13
CA ARG A 17 9.35 16.21 -43.17
C ARG A 17 7.97 16.60 -42.66
N LEU A 18 7.63 16.25 -41.41
CA LEU A 18 6.40 16.71 -40.76
C LEU A 18 6.42 18.23 -40.50
N ASN A 19 7.57 18.80 -40.17
CA ASN A 19 7.75 20.21 -39.88
C ASN A 19 7.62 21.08 -41.13
N VAL A 20 8.16 20.63 -42.27
CA VAL A 20 8.02 21.33 -43.56
C VAL A 20 6.54 21.39 -43.96
N ASN A 21 5.84 20.25 -43.94
CA ASN A 21 4.41 20.20 -44.29
C ASN A 21 3.51 20.97 -43.32
N LYS A 22 3.91 21.17 -42.05
CA LYS A 22 3.12 21.92 -41.05
C LYS A 22 3.35 23.42 -41.10
N ARG A 23 4.59 23.87 -41.33
CA ARG A 23 4.89 25.30 -41.52
C ARG A 23 4.14 25.86 -42.73
N GLU A 24 4.01 25.08 -43.80
CA GLU A 24 3.23 25.47 -44.98
C GLU A 24 1.71 25.60 -44.72
N ARG A 25 1.19 24.97 -43.65
CA ARG A 25 -0.24 25.00 -43.29
C ARG A 25 -0.58 26.01 -42.18
N GLY A 26 0.40 26.76 -41.66
CA GLY A 26 0.18 27.69 -40.55
C GLY A 26 -0.34 27.03 -39.28
N GLN A 27 -0.09 25.73 -39.07
CA GLN A 27 -0.49 25.05 -37.83
C GLN A 27 0.46 25.41 -36.69
N GLU A 28 0.04 26.36 -35.85
CA GLU A 28 0.79 26.78 -34.66
C GLU A 28 0.79 25.72 -33.53
N GLU A 29 -0.14 24.77 -33.58
CA GLU A 29 -0.33 23.75 -32.55
C GLU A 29 -0.28 22.32 -33.12
N VAL A 30 0.13 21.36 -32.29
CA VAL A 30 0.18 19.92 -32.61
C VAL A 30 -0.53 19.11 -31.55
N GLU A 31 -1.39 18.19 -32.01
CA GLU A 31 -2.00 17.19 -31.14
C GLU A 31 -1.02 16.04 -30.86
N LEU A 32 -0.77 15.76 -29.58
CA LEU A 32 0.14 14.73 -29.10
C LEU A 32 -0.52 13.90 -28.00
N VAL A 33 -0.11 12.64 -27.90
CA VAL A 33 -0.35 11.81 -26.70
C VAL A 33 0.95 11.72 -25.94
N LEU A 34 1.00 12.38 -24.78
CA LEU A 34 2.21 12.47 -23.97
C LEU A 34 2.09 11.59 -22.72
N PRO A 35 3.15 10.84 -22.35
CA PRO A 35 3.23 10.28 -21.01
C PRO A 35 3.39 11.43 -20.02
N ILE A 36 2.49 11.53 -19.05
CA ILE A 36 2.43 12.65 -18.12
C ILE A 36 3.12 12.31 -16.80
N LYS A 37 2.70 11.22 -16.17
CA LYS A 37 3.22 10.81 -14.86
C LYS A 37 2.99 9.33 -14.62
N GLU A 38 3.87 8.72 -13.85
CA GLU A 38 3.68 7.37 -13.31
C GLU A 38 2.94 7.41 -11.97
N PHE A 39 1.95 6.54 -11.82
CA PHE A 39 1.13 6.37 -10.64
C PHE A 39 1.31 4.95 -10.12
N PRO A 40 1.40 4.74 -8.80
CA PRO A 40 1.18 3.43 -8.23
C PRO A 40 -0.24 2.95 -8.57
N LYS A 41 -0.44 1.63 -8.57
CA LYS A 41 -1.74 0.99 -8.87
C LYS A 41 -2.75 1.13 -7.71
N ILE A 42 -2.96 2.35 -7.25
CA ILE A 42 -3.95 2.71 -6.21
C ILE A 42 -4.93 3.75 -6.76
N PRO A 43 -6.16 3.79 -6.21
CA PRO A 43 -7.13 4.82 -6.60
C PRO A 43 -6.56 6.23 -6.42
N VAL A 44 -6.66 7.03 -7.48
CA VAL A 44 -6.39 8.48 -7.45
C VAL A 44 -7.73 9.17 -7.27
N LEU A 45 -7.88 9.99 -6.22
CA LEU A 45 -9.15 10.61 -5.85
C LEU A 45 -9.43 11.89 -6.62
N ASP A 46 -8.38 12.65 -6.90
CA ASP A 46 -8.45 13.90 -7.64
C ASP A 46 -7.19 13.99 -8.52
N LEU A 47 -7.37 14.26 -9.80
CA LEU A 47 -6.28 14.36 -10.77
C LEU A 47 -6.60 15.49 -11.73
N THR A 48 -5.87 16.58 -11.61
CA THR A 48 -5.90 17.70 -12.54
C THR A 48 -4.62 17.66 -13.37
N ILE A 49 -4.77 17.62 -14.69
CA ILE A 49 -3.65 17.71 -15.63
C ILE A 49 -3.87 18.96 -16.46
N THR A 50 -2.88 19.84 -16.47
CA THR A 50 -2.85 21.01 -17.35
C THR A 50 -1.64 20.93 -18.25
N VAL A 51 -1.83 21.16 -19.55
CA VAL A 51 -0.77 21.18 -20.55
C VAL A 51 -0.89 22.47 -21.32
N ALA A 52 0.19 23.25 -21.38
CA ALA A 52 0.20 24.59 -22.01
C ALA A 52 -0.91 25.50 -21.45
N GLY A 53 -1.18 25.42 -20.14
CA GLY A 53 -2.22 26.21 -19.45
C GLY A 53 -3.65 25.74 -19.68
N LYS A 54 -3.90 24.75 -20.54
CA LYS A 54 -5.22 24.17 -20.80
C LYS A 54 -5.40 22.89 -19.97
N GLU A 55 -6.56 22.72 -19.33
CA GLU A 55 -6.90 21.46 -18.67
C GLU A 55 -7.09 20.35 -19.71
N VAL A 56 -6.52 19.18 -19.47
CA VAL A 56 -6.58 18.04 -20.39
C VAL A 56 -7.03 16.78 -19.65
N TYR A 57 -7.74 15.92 -20.37
CA TYR A 57 -8.18 14.65 -19.83
C TYR A 57 -7.13 13.57 -20.05
N ARG A 58 -7.01 12.69 -19.06
CA ARG A 58 -6.21 11.48 -19.20
C ARG A 58 -6.85 10.56 -20.25
N VAL A 59 -5.99 9.94 -21.05
CA VAL A 59 -6.35 8.85 -21.96
C VAL A 59 -6.92 7.69 -21.14
N PRO A 60 -7.95 6.97 -21.64
CA PRO A 60 -8.48 5.79 -20.97
C PRO A 60 -7.37 4.79 -20.62
N LYS A 61 -7.46 4.16 -19.44
CA LYS A 61 -6.40 3.26 -18.93
C LYS A 61 -6.09 2.12 -19.92
N ASP A 62 -7.11 1.59 -20.57
CA ASP A 62 -6.98 0.52 -21.57
C ASP A 62 -6.18 0.95 -22.80
N GLU A 63 -6.42 2.17 -23.30
CA GLU A 63 -5.63 2.74 -24.40
C GLU A 63 -4.19 3.05 -23.96
N GLY A 64 -4.00 3.56 -22.74
CA GLY A 64 -2.68 3.75 -22.13
C GLY A 64 -1.89 2.43 -22.01
N ALA A 65 -2.52 1.37 -21.51
CA ALA A 65 -1.93 0.04 -21.41
C ALA A 65 -1.57 -0.54 -22.79
N ARG A 66 -2.38 -0.26 -23.83
CA ARG A 66 -2.08 -0.66 -25.21
C ARG A 66 -0.90 0.10 -25.80
N ILE A 67 -0.76 1.39 -25.49
CA ILE A 67 0.43 2.19 -25.85
C ILE A 67 1.68 1.58 -25.20
N GLN A 68 1.61 1.25 -23.91
CA GLN A 68 2.69 0.58 -23.17
C GLN A 68 3.03 -0.79 -23.80
N ALA A 69 2.03 -1.62 -24.10
CA ALA A 69 2.21 -2.92 -24.76
C ALA A 69 2.97 -2.81 -26.09
N ARG A 70 2.57 -1.86 -26.96
CA ARG A 70 3.26 -1.60 -28.22
C ARG A 70 4.68 -1.11 -28.02
N HIS A 71 4.92 -0.27 -27.01
CA HIS A 71 6.26 0.22 -26.68
C HIS A 71 7.17 -0.94 -26.25
N ILE A 72 6.66 -1.84 -25.40
CA ILE A 72 7.40 -3.02 -24.95
C ILE A 72 7.77 -3.95 -26.11
N VAL A 73 6.83 -4.23 -27.03
CA VAL A 73 7.13 -5.03 -28.22
C VAL A 73 8.26 -4.38 -29.04
N ARG A 74 8.24 -3.05 -29.23
CA ARG A 74 9.30 -2.34 -29.95
C ARG A 74 10.65 -2.41 -29.24
N LEU A 75 10.67 -2.30 -27.91
CA LEU A 75 11.91 -2.45 -27.14
C LEU A 75 12.47 -3.87 -27.25
N ALA A 76 11.60 -4.87 -27.20
CA ALA A 76 12.00 -6.27 -27.33
C ALA A 76 12.52 -6.60 -28.75
N GLU A 77 11.89 -6.07 -29.80
CA GLU A 77 12.37 -6.17 -31.19
C GLU A 77 13.76 -5.55 -31.35
N ARG A 78 13.95 -4.33 -30.83
CA ARG A 78 15.24 -3.63 -30.88
C ARG A 78 16.36 -4.38 -30.17
N ALA A 79 16.03 -5.02 -29.05
CA ALA A 79 16.96 -5.84 -28.29
C ALA A 79 17.15 -7.26 -28.89
N GLY A 80 16.44 -7.61 -29.96
CA GLY A 80 16.55 -8.93 -30.61
C GLY A 80 15.88 -10.09 -29.86
N PHE A 81 14.99 -9.81 -28.89
CA PHE A 81 14.30 -10.84 -28.09
C PHE A 81 12.87 -11.13 -28.55
N MET A 82 12.38 -10.47 -29.61
CA MET A 82 11.12 -10.82 -30.25
C MET A 82 11.30 -11.05 -31.74
N VAL A 83 10.94 -12.26 -32.18
CA VAL A 83 11.03 -12.74 -33.56
C VAL A 83 9.78 -12.32 -34.35
N ASN A 84 9.88 -12.34 -35.68
CA ASN A 84 8.78 -12.01 -36.61
C ASN A 84 7.50 -12.84 -36.38
N ASP A 85 7.63 -14.09 -35.90
CA ASP A 85 6.51 -14.98 -35.62
C ASP A 85 5.94 -14.76 -34.20
N LYS A 86 5.34 -13.59 -33.98
CA LYS A 86 4.71 -13.25 -32.70
C LYS A 86 3.38 -13.98 -32.54
N PRO A 87 3.06 -14.51 -31.34
CA PRO A 87 1.75 -15.09 -31.07
C PRO A 87 0.61 -14.10 -31.35
N LYS A 88 -0.51 -14.61 -31.89
CA LYS A 88 -1.64 -13.82 -32.46
C LYS A 88 -2.29 -12.82 -31.48
N HIS A 89 -2.04 -12.92 -30.19
CA HIS A 89 -2.67 -12.09 -29.16
C HIS A 89 -1.68 -11.39 -28.23
N LEU A 90 -0.39 -11.31 -28.60
CA LEU A 90 0.66 -10.79 -27.72
C LEU A 90 0.40 -9.36 -27.24
N ILE A 91 -0.04 -8.45 -28.12
CA ILE A 91 -0.32 -7.06 -27.73
C ILE A 91 -1.51 -6.99 -26.76
N ASP A 92 -2.56 -7.75 -27.01
CA ASP A 92 -3.73 -7.78 -26.13
C ASP A 92 -3.33 -8.36 -24.77
N PHE A 93 -2.58 -9.47 -24.74
CA PHE A 93 -2.04 -10.06 -23.52
C PHE A 93 -1.22 -9.06 -22.70
N LEU A 94 -0.21 -8.43 -23.30
CA LEU A 94 0.61 -7.39 -22.66
C LEU A 94 -0.24 -6.21 -22.15
N THR A 95 -1.27 -5.80 -22.92
CA THR A 95 -2.20 -4.73 -22.51
C THR A 95 -2.88 -5.10 -21.20
N PHE A 96 -3.36 -6.33 -21.05
CA PHE A 96 -4.03 -6.77 -19.82
C PHE A 96 -3.07 -6.96 -18.65
N LEU A 97 -1.81 -7.35 -18.88
CA LEU A 97 -0.79 -7.38 -17.82
C LEU A 97 -0.55 -5.99 -17.21
N PHE A 98 -0.45 -4.96 -18.06
CA PHE A 98 -0.22 -3.59 -17.60
C PHE A 98 -1.47 -2.96 -16.99
N TYR A 99 -2.65 -3.27 -17.54
CA TYR A 99 -3.91 -2.80 -17.00
C TYR A 99 -4.27 -3.41 -15.63
N PHE A 100 -4.00 -4.72 -15.45
CA PHE A 100 -4.45 -5.60 -14.35
C PHE A 100 -5.00 -4.88 -13.09
N PRO A 101 -6.32 -4.97 -12.83
CA PRO A 101 -6.90 -4.48 -11.58
C PRO A 101 -6.65 -5.51 -10.47
N SER A 102 -5.95 -5.15 -9.40
CA SER A 102 -5.63 -6.11 -8.33
C SER A 102 -6.84 -6.52 -7.48
N HIS A 103 -7.89 -5.69 -7.42
CA HIS A 103 -9.01 -5.87 -6.49
C HIS A 103 -9.69 -7.25 -6.54
N PRO A 104 -10.04 -7.83 -7.72
CA PRO A 104 -10.66 -9.15 -7.76
C PRO A 104 -9.77 -10.24 -7.18
N TYR A 105 -8.45 -10.15 -7.41
CA TYR A 105 -7.49 -11.09 -6.81
C TYR A 105 -7.32 -10.85 -5.31
N ASP A 106 -7.30 -9.58 -4.87
CA ASP A 106 -7.22 -9.23 -3.44
C ASP A 106 -8.44 -9.75 -2.66
N GLU A 107 -9.63 -9.78 -3.29
CA GLU A 107 -10.86 -10.33 -2.71
C GLU A 107 -10.75 -11.85 -2.49
N ILE A 108 -10.28 -12.59 -3.49
CA ILE A 108 -10.03 -14.04 -3.37
C ILE A 108 -8.94 -14.32 -2.35
N CYS A 109 -7.92 -13.47 -2.28
CA CYS A 109 -6.87 -13.60 -1.27
C CYS A 109 -7.41 -13.51 0.17
N ARG A 110 -8.47 -12.72 0.39
CA ARG A 110 -9.16 -12.62 1.68
C ARG A 110 -10.10 -13.79 1.93
N GLU A 111 -10.86 -14.20 0.91
CA GLU A 111 -11.77 -15.34 0.99
C GLU A 111 -11.01 -16.63 1.34
N LEU A 112 -9.82 -16.79 0.76
CA LEU A 112 -8.97 -17.97 0.90
C LEU A 112 -7.75 -17.70 1.80
N GLU A 113 -7.92 -16.90 2.87
CA GLU A 113 -6.80 -16.50 3.75
C GLU A 113 -6.06 -17.69 4.39
N ASP A 114 -6.72 -18.83 4.58
CA ASP A 114 -6.11 -20.06 5.11
C ASP A 114 -5.39 -20.93 4.07
N HIS A 115 -5.56 -20.64 2.77
CA HIS A 115 -4.96 -21.41 1.69
C HIS A 115 -3.53 -20.94 1.39
N SER A 116 -2.71 -21.83 0.83
CA SER A 116 -1.39 -21.45 0.32
C SER A 116 -1.52 -20.45 -0.85
N PRO A 117 -0.52 -19.58 -1.10
CA PRO A 117 -0.55 -18.64 -2.23
C PRO A 117 -0.82 -19.33 -3.57
N ASP A 118 -0.26 -20.53 -3.75
CA ASP A 118 -0.39 -21.36 -4.95
C ASP A 118 -1.82 -21.87 -5.16
N GLU A 119 -2.49 -22.28 -4.09
CA GLU A 119 -3.90 -22.71 -4.12
C GLU A 119 -4.82 -21.52 -4.43
N ARG A 120 -4.54 -20.33 -3.88
CA ARG A 120 -5.32 -19.12 -4.17
C ARG A 120 -5.22 -18.70 -5.63
N GLU A 121 -4.01 -18.76 -6.18
CA GLU A 121 -3.77 -18.47 -7.60
C GLU A 121 -4.47 -19.49 -8.50
N TYR A 122 -4.33 -20.78 -8.22
CA TYR A 122 -5.01 -21.83 -8.96
C TYR A 122 -6.53 -21.64 -8.95
N GLU A 123 -7.11 -21.40 -7.77
CA GLU A 123 -8.55 -21.18 -7.61
C GLU A 123 -9.02 -19.91 -8.33
N TYR A 124 -8.23 -18.83 -8.28
CA TYR A 124 -8.54 -17.60 -9.02
C TYR A 124 -8.61 -17.83 -10.52
N ILE A 125 -7.68 -18.59 -11.10
CA ILE A 125 -7.71 -18.92 -12.53
C ILE A 125 -8.85 -19.88 -12.82
N ARG A 126 -9.02 -20.93 -12.01
CA ARG A 126 -10.03 -21.98 -12.21
C ARG A 126 -11.46 -21.42 -12.27
N ARG A 127 -11.75 -20.32 -11.57
CA ARG A 127 -13.06 -19.61 -11.66
C ARG A 127 -13.42 -19.18 -13.08
N GLU A 128 -12.44 -18.83 -13.91
CA GLU A 128 -12.67 -18.47 -15.32
C GLU A 128 -12.41 -19.64 -16.29
N PHE A 129 -11.62 -20.62 -15.88
CA PHE A 129 -11.26 -21.78 -16.69
C PHE A 129 -11.79 -23.08 -16.07
N THR A 130 -13.07 -23.38 -16.30
CA THR A 130 -13.71 -24.60 -15.75
C THR A 130 -13.04 -25.89 -16.22
N ASP A 131 -12.49 -25.89 -17.45
CA ASP A 131 -11.88 -27.05 -18.08
C ASP A 131 -10.34 -27.01 -18.02
N LEU A 132 -9.77 -26.26 -17.06
CA LEU A 132 -8.31 -26.16 -16.90
C LEU A 132 -7.73 -27.50 -16.47
N ARG A 133 -6.86 -28.07 -17.31
CA ARG A 133 -6.15 -29.31 -16.99
C ARG A 133 -4.95 -28.99 -16.10
N ASP A 134 -4.73 -29.78 -15.05
CA ASP A 134 -3.67 -29.52 -14.05
C ASP A 134 -2.28 -29.39 -14.68
N HIS A 135 -1.94 -30.25 -15.64
CA HIS A 135 -0.64 -30.17 -16.32
C HIS A 135 -0.45 -28.88 -17.12
N VAL A 136 -1.52 -28.30 -17.67
CA VAL A 136 -1.48 -27.01 -18.38
C VAL A 136 -1.26 -25.89 -17.38
N TYR A 137 -1.97 -25.91 -16.24
CA TYR A 137 -1.75 -24.94 -15.17
C TYR A 137 -0.31 -24.97 -14.65
N HIS A 138 0.24 -26.16 -14.38
CA HIS A 138 1.62 -26.29 -13.92
C HIS A 138 2.62 -25.72 -14.93
N GLN A 139 2.41 -25.96 -16.23
CA GLN A 139 3.24 -25.36 -17.27
C GLN A 139 3.15 -23.83 -17.29
N TRP A 140 1.96 -23.27 -17.13
CA TRP A 140 1.77 -21.82 -17.05
C TRP A 140 2.44 -21.23 -15.81
N LYS A 141 2.34 -21.94 -14.68
CA LYS A 141 2.95 -21.57 -13.43
C LYS A 141 4.47 -21.58 -13.50
N ASP A 142 5.06 -22.61 -14.08
CA ASP A 142 6.52 -22.69 -14.24
C ASP A 142 7.04 -21.47 -15.03
N ALA A 143 6.35 -21.07 -16.10
CA ALA A 143 6.69 -19.85 -16.86
C ALA A 143 6.49 -18.56 -16.06
N ALA A 144 5.42 -18.48 -15.26
CA ALA A 144 5.15 -17.32 -14.42
C ALA A 144 6.14 -17.18 -13.25
N ASP A 145 6.55 -18.29 -12.64
CA ASP A 145 7.54 -18.32 -11.57
C ASP A 145 8.91 -17.84 -12.06
N GLU A 146 9.31 -18.19 -13.29
CA GLU A 146 10.52 -17.62 -13.92
C GLU A 146 10.45 -16.09 -14.05
N ILE A 147 9.31 -15.56 -14.49
CA ILE A 147 9.11 -14.10 -14.63
C ILE A 147 9.08 -13.42 -13.26
N LYS A 148 8.46 -14.04 -12.27
CA LYS A 148 8.38 -13.55 -10.90
C LYS A 148 9.76 -13.47 -10.25
N ASP A 149 10.61 -14.48 -10.44
CA ASP A 149 12.00 -14.47 -9.97
C ASP A 149 12.83 -13.34 -10.60
N LEU A 150 12.53 -12.97 -11.86
CA LEU A 150 13.14 -11.81 -12.51
C LEU A 150 12.65 -10.49 -11.91
N ALA A 151 11.35 -10.37 -11.65
CA ALA A 151 10.71 -9.12 -11.23
C ALA A 151 11.38 -8.49 -9.99
N VAL A 152 11.78 -9.33 -9.04
CA VAL A 152 12.51 -8.96 -7.82
C VAL A 152 13.74 -8.11 -8.11
N LYS A 153 14.44 -8.38 -9.21
CA LYS A 153 15.71 -7.72 -9.56
C LYS A 153 15.51 -6.36 -10.20
N TYR A 154 14.32 -6.07 -10.73
CA TYR A 154 14.04 -4.90 -11.55
C TYR A 154 13.02 -3.94 -10.94
N ALA A 155 12.23 -4.39 -9.95
CA ALA A 155 11.20 -3.58 -9.35
C ALA A 155 10.98 -3.91 -7.87
N ILE A 156 10.58 -2.90 -7.11
CA ILE A 156 10.18 -3.04 -5.72
C ILE A 156 8.69 -3.40 -5.70
N PRO A 157 8.31 -4.56 -5.14
CA PRO A 157 6.93 -5.03 -5.18
C PRO A 157 6.06 -4.25 -4.18
N ASP A 158 5.38 -3.22 -4.67
CA ASP A 158 4.38 -2.49 -3.87
C ASP A 158 3.00 -3.16 -3.91
N TYR A 159 2.61 -3.74 -5.04
CA TYR A 159 1.29 -4.29 -5.28
C TYR A 159 1.39 -5.54 -6.15
N ALA A 160 0.37 -6.39 -6.12
CA ALA A 160 0.26 -7.48 -7.07
C ALA A 160 0.25 -6.91 -8.51
N SER A 161 1.17 -7.40 -9.33
CA SER A 161 1.38 -6.91 -10.69
C SER A 161 1.15 -8.05 -11.67
N GLY A 162 0.35 -7.79 -12.70
CA GLY A 162 0.21 -8.73 -13.82
C GLY A 162 1.54 -8.94 -14.54
N ALA A 163 2.47 -7.99 -14.55
CA ALA A 163 3.77 -8.21 -15.18
C ALA A 163 4.72 -9.07 -14.34
N GLU A 164 4.61 -9.00 -13.01
CA GLU A 164 5.34 -9.89 -12.08
C GLU A 164 4.80 -11.31 -12.17
N ASN A 165 3.48 -11.44 -12.16
CA ASN A 165 2.79 -12.71 -12.21
C ASN A 165 1.70 -12.67 -13.29
N PRO A 166 2.03 -13.09 -14.52
CA PRO A 166 1.11 -13.02 -15.66
C PRO A 166 -0.17 -13.82 -15.51
N LEU A 167 -0.17 -14.84 -14.65
CA LEU A 167 -1.36 -15.63 -14.35
C LEU A 167 -2.50 -14.79 -13.78
N LEU A 168 -2.18 -13.76 -13.00
CA LEU A 168 -3.17 -12.92 -12.36
C LEU A 168 -4.01 -12.11 -13.37
N ALA A 169 -3.44 -11.83 -14.55
CA ALA A 169 -4.14 -11.09 -15.59
C ALA A 169 -5.02 -11.98 -16.51
N LEU A 170 -4.87 -13.31 -16.45
CA LEU A 170 -5.58 -14.22 -17.36
C LEU A 170 -7.10 -14.17 -17.20
N PRO A 171 -7.67 -14.24 -15.98
CA PRO A 171 -9.12 -14.07 -15.80
C PRO A 171 -9.67 -12.83 -16.51
N TYR A 172 -8.99 -11.70 -16.34
CA TYR A 172 -9.40 -10.43 -16.92
C TYR A 172 -9.22 -10.38 -18.44
N LEU A 173 -8.12 -10.92 -18.98
CA LEU A 173 -7.90 -11.08 -20.43
C LEU A 173 -9.07 -11.83 -21.07
N PHE A 174 -9.52 -12.94 -20.46
CA PHE A 174 -10.60 -13.76 -21.01
C PHE A 174 -11.94 -13.04 -20.99
N GLN A 175 -12.31 -12.49 -19.83
CA GLN A 175 -13.56 -11.73 -19.67
C GLN A 175 -13.64 -10.57 -20.67
N GLU A 176 -12.57 -9.79 -20.81
CA GLU A 176 -12.57 -8.61 -21.67
C GLU A 176 -12.45 -8.96 -23.16
N THR A 177 -11.69 -9.99 -23.52
CA THR A 177 -11.60 -10.45 -24.91
C THR A 177 -12.97 -10.94 -25.39
N ARG A 178 -13.68 -11.74 -24.58
CA ARG A 178 -15.05 -12.20 -24.88
C ARG A 178 -16.03 -11.03 -25.02
N LYS A 179 -15.94 -10.02 -24.16
CA LYS A 179 -16.79 -8.82 -24.23
C LYS A 179 -16.51 -7.97 -25.48
N ARG A 180 -15.24 -7.76 -25.83
CA ARG A 180 -14.83 -6.85 -26.93
C ARG A 180 -14.89 -7.51 -28.30
N ARG A 181 -14.64 -8.82 -28.38
CA ARG A 181 -14.57 -9.59 -29.61
C ARG A 181 -15.23 -10.97 -29.39
N PRO A 182 -16.57 -11.05 -29.39
CA PRO A 182 -17.30 -12.28 -29.14
C PRO A 182 -16.86 -13.52 -29.94
N PRO A 183 -16.44 -13.43 -31.23
CA PRO A 183 -16.01 -14.61 -31.97
C PRO A 183 -14.57 -15.08 -31.69
N VAL A 184 -13.79 -14.33 -30.89
CA VAL A 184 -12.40 -14.68 -30.58
C VAL A 184 -12.35 -15.37 -29.21
N GLU A 185 -12.33 -16.69 -29.21
CA GLU A 185 -12.03 -17.47 -28.01
C GLU A 185 -10.53 -17.77 -27.95
N LEU A 186 -9.89 -17.37 -26.85
CA LEU A 186 -8.49 -17.73 -26.56
C LEU A 186 -8.46 -19.18 -26.08
N SER A 187 -7.77 -20.05 -26.80
CA SER A 187 -7.61 -21.44 -26.36
C SER A 187 -6.55 -21.54 -25.24
N GLN A 188 -6.58 -22.62 -24.46
CA GLN A 188 -5.50 -22.92 -23.49
C GLN A 188 -4.13 -22.98 -24.18
N ARG A 189 -4.06 -23.44 -25.44
CA ARG A 189 -2.84 -23.48 -26.24
C ARG A 189 -2.30 -22.08 -26.53
N ASP A 190 -3.17 -21.14 -26.90
CA ASP A 190 -2.76 -19.75 -27.17
C ASP A 190 -2.18 -19.09 -25.92
N VAL A 191 -2.78 -19.35 -24.75
CA VAL A 191 -2.27 -18.84 -23.47
C VAL A 191 -0.92 -19.47 -23.11
N THR A 192 -0.76 -20.79 -23.29
CA THR A 192 0.52 -21.47 -23.10
C THR A 192 1.61 -20.84 -23.98
N GLU A 193 1.31 -20.63 -25.26
CA GLU A 193 2.25 -20.04 -26.22
C GLU A 193 2.64 -18.60 -25.82
N LEU A 194 1.66 -17.78 -25.42
CA LEU A 194 1.88 -16.41 -24.95
C LEU A 194 2.78 -16.34 -23.71
N LEU A 195 2.53 -17.19 -22.70
CA LEU A 195 3.29 -17.24 -21.46
C LEU A 195 4.73 -17.71 -21.69
N LEU A 196 4.91 -18.79 -22.44
CA LEU A 196 6.24 -19.32 -22.76
C LEU A 196 7.03 -18.32 -23.61
N TYR A 197 6.39 -17.70 -24.60
CA TYR A 197 7.03 -16.68 -25.43
C TYR A 197 7.50 -15.49 -24.59
N LEU A 198 6.66 -15.00 -23.68
CA LEU A 198 6.99 -13.89 -22.80
C LEU A 198 8.11 -14.26 -21.81
N SER A 199 8.04 -15.44 -21.18
CA SER A 199 9.08 -15.90 -20.26
C SER A 199 10.43 -16.00 -20.97
N HIS A 200 10.49 -16.69 -22.11
CA HIS A 200 11.72 -16.85 -22.88
C HIS A 200 12.32 -15.49 -23.29
N ALA A 201 11.49 -14.54 -23.75
CA ALA A 201 11.96 -13.22 -24.13
C ALA A 201 12.56 -12.45 -22.93
N LEU A 202 11.90 -12.47 -21.76
CA LEU A 202 12.36 -11.77 -20.56
C LEU A 202 13.59 -12.42 -19.93
N VAL A 203 13.63 -13.75 -19.85
CA VAL A 203 14.78 -14.52 -19.33
C VAL A 203 16.00 -14.33 -20.25
N GLY A 204 15.80 -14.39 -21.57
CA GLY A 204 16.84 -14.11 -22.56
C GLY A 204 17.40 -12.70 -22.40
N ALA A 205 16.52 -11.70 -22.35
CA ALA A 205 16.92 -10.30 -22.19
C ALA A 205 17.61 -10.04 -20.85
N HIS A 206 17.17 -10.68 -19.77
CA HIS A 206 17.85 -10.59 -18.47
C HIS A 206 19.29 -11.10 -18.53
N ARG A 207 19.53 -12.24 -19.21
CA ARG A 207 20.87 -12.80 -19.37
C ARG A 207 21.80 -11.87 -20.16
N ALA A 208 21.26 -11.15 -21.15
CA ALA A 208 22.01 -10.19 -21.95
C ALA A 208 22.13 -8.79 -21.30
N ALA A 209 21.33 -8.46 -20.28
CA ALA A 209 21.22 -7.11 -19.71
C ALA A 209 22.51 -6.54 -19.10
N SER A 210 23.52 -7.38 -18.83
CA SER A 210 24.84 -6.93 -18.36
C SER A 210 25.72 -6.38 -19.49
N GLN A 211 25.45 -6.77 -20.74
CA GLN A 211 26.24 -6.42 -21.93
C GLN A 211 25.45 -5.56 -22.93
N ASP A 212 24.13 -5.70 -22.96
CA ASP A 212 23.24 -4.98 -23.86
C ASP A 212 22.29 -4.05 -23.09
N MET A 213 22.44 -2.75 -23.34
CA MET A 213 21.63 -1.70 -22.73
C MET A 213 20.17 -1.72 -23.23
N ASP A 214 19.92 -2.11 -24.49
CA ASP A 214 18.56 -2.21 -25.02
C ASP A 214 17.82 -3.40 -24.37
N ALA A 215 18.50 -4.53 -24.15
CA ALA A 215 17.97 -5.66 -23.37
C ALA A 215 17.62 -5.25 -21.92
N ARG A 216 18.54 -4.54 -21.25
CA ARG A 216 18.30 -4.02 -19.90
C ARG A 216 17.11 -3.06 -19.87
N LYS A 217 17.01 -2.16 -20.86
CA LYS A 217 15.90 -1.21 -20.99
C LYS A 217 14.57 -1.91 -21.21
N PHE A 218 14.52 -2.94 -22.06
CA PHE A 218 13.32 -3.74 -22.28
C PHE A 218 12.81 -4.36 -20.97
N VAL A 219 13.65 -5.11 -20.26
CA VAL A 219 13.23 -5.82 -19.03
C VAL A 219 12.83 -4.85 -17.92
N SER A 220 13.63 -3.81 -17.68
CA SER A 220 13.32 -2.80 -16.65
C SER A 220 12.03 -2.02 -16.96
N THR A 221 11.80 -1.65 -18.23
CA THR A 221 10.58 -0.94 -18.65
C THR A 221 9.36 -1.85 -18.53
N TYR A 222 9.48 -3.14 -18.89
CA TYR A 222 8.40 -4.13 -18.76
C TYR A 222 7.89 -4.22 -17.32
N PHE A 223 8.78 -4.41 -16.35
CA PHE A 223 8.37 -4.46 -14.95
C PHE A 223 7.87 -3.11 -14.44
N THR A 224 8.48 -1.99 -14.87
CA THR A 224 8.01 -0.64 -14.49
C THR A 224 6.54 -0.42 -14.87
N TYR A 225 6.15 -0.75 -16.11
CA TYR A 225 4.75 -0.68 -16.55
C TYR A 225 3.83 -1.68 -15.84
N GLY A 226 4.38 -2.81 -15.39
CA GLY A 226 3.66 -3.77 -14.57
C GLY A 226 3.25 -3.24 -13.21
N TYR A 227 4.16 -2.60 -12.50
CA TYR A 227 3.93 -2.14 -11.12
C TYR A 227 3.28 -0.76 -11.05
N ARG A 228 3.33 0.03 -12.13
CA ARG A 228 2.84 1.40 -12.17
C ARG A 228 1.98 1.68 -13.39
N TRP A 229 0.94 2.49 -13.21
CA TRP A 229 0.19 3.06 -14.32
C TRP A 229 0.91 4.28 -14.84
N THR A 230 1.16 4.36 -16.14
CA THR A 230 1.53 5.64 -16.76
C THR A 230 0.25 6.33 -17.20
N ALA A 231 -0.03 7.53 -16.69
CA ALA A 231 -1.09 8.34 -17.28
C ALA A 231 -0.57 8.98 -18.55
N PHE A 232 -1.35 8.85 -19.62
CA PHE A 232 -1.15 9.58 -20.85
C PHE A 232 -2.21 10.67 -20.93
N ALA A 233 -1.89 11.82 -21.53
CA ALA A 233 -2.88 12.82 -21.88
C ALA A 233 -2.81 13.11 -23.37
N ARG A 234 -3.98 13.22 -23.99
CA ARG A 234 -4.11 13.74 -25.35
C ARG A 234 -4.24 15.26 -25.23
N CYS A 235 -3.32 15.98 -25.84
CA CYS A 235 -3.18 17.41 -25.65
C CYS A 235 -2.73 18.09 -26.93
N THR A 236 -3.10 19.36 -27.06
CA THR A 236 -2.69 20.22 -28.16
C THR A 236 -1.66 21.21 -27.61
N VAL A 237 -0.45 21.16 -28.14
CA VAL A 237 0.69 21.94 -27.64
C VAL A 237 1.25 22.85 -28.72
N PRO A 238 1.81 24.03 -28.35
CA PRO A 238 2.46 24.89 -29.33
C PRO A 238 3.68 24.19 -29.92
N PHE A 239 3.85 24.28 -31.23
CA PHE A 239 4.92 23.58 -31.93
C PHE A 239 6.32 24.18 -31.68
N ASP A 240 6.41 25.51 -31.73
CA ASP A 240 7.68 26.27 -31.68
C ASP A 240 7.86 27.04 -30.34
N LYS A 241 7.06 26.76 -29.32
CA LYS A 241 7.15 27.42 -28.00
C LYS A 241 7.26 26.39 -26.88
N SER A 242 8.02 26.73 -25.84
CA SER A 242 8.01 25.94 -24.61
C SER A 242 6.63 26.00 -23.96
N PHE A 243 6.27 24.91 -23.28
CA PHE A 243 5.02 24.82 -22.54
C PHE A 243 5.25 24.02 -21.26
N ILE A 244 4.37 24.24 -20.28
CA ILE A 244 4.44 23.58 -18.97
C ILE A 244 3.37 22.50 -18.91
N ILE A 245 3.73 21.35 -18.35
CA ILE A 245 2.81 20.30 -17.93
C ILE A 245 2.73 20.37 -16.41
N SER A 246 1.56 20.71 -15.87
CA SER A 246 1.32 20.70 -14.41
C SER A 246 0.33 19.62 -14.05
N VAL A 247 0.72 18.79 -13.09
CA VAL A 247 -0.04 17.63 -12.62
C VAL A 247 -0.28 17.77 -11.13
N ARG A 248 -1.53 17.99 -10.75
CA ARG A 248 -1.95 17.97 -9.34
C ARG A 248 -2.70 16.68 -9.08
N GLU A 249 -2.32 15.98 -8.03
CA GLU A 249 -3.00 14.76 -7.62
C GLU A 249 -3.30 14.73 -6.13
N LYS A 250 -4.43 14.11 -5.78
CA LYS A 250 -4.82 13.77 -4.42
C LYS A 250 -5.00 12.27 -4.32
N ARG A 251 -4.36 11.65 -3.34
CA ARG A 251 -4.44 10.21 -3.08
C ARG A 251 -4.91 9.94 -1.67
N ALA A 252 -5.66 8.86 -1.50
CA ALA A 252 -5.92 8.32 -0.18
C ALA A 252 -4.62 7.75 0.39
N ILE A 253 -4.31 8.14 1.62
CA ILE A 253 -3.23 7.57 2.40
C ILE A 253 -3.83 6.54 3.34
N TYR A 254 -3.49 5.27 3.12
CA TYR A 254 -3.88 4.18 4.01
C TYR A 254 -2.77 3.92 5.03
N PHE A 255 -3.13 3.94 6.30
CA PHE A 255 -2.23 3.56 7.39
C PHE A 255 -2.38 2.06 7.62
N ALA A 256 -1.37 1.30 7.24
CA ALA A 256 -1.23 -0.11 7.57
C ALA A 256 -0.08 -0.28 8.58
N PRO A 257 -0.06 -1.36 9.38
CA PRO A 257 1.17 -1.77 10.07
C PRO A 257 2.31 -1.79 9.06
N GLU A 258 3.52 -1.40 9.49
CA GLU A 258 4.69 -1.41 8.61
C GLU A 258 4.68 -2.71 7.82
N ARG A 259 4.53 -2.61 6.49
CA ARG A 259 4.65 -3.79 5.63
C ARG A 259 6.03 -4.31 5.92
N GLN A 260 6.11 -5.43 6.64
CA GLN A 260 7.36 -6.17 6.74
C GLN A 260 7.82 -6.26 5.28
N PRO A 261 9.05 -5.80 4.96
CA PRO A 261 9.55 -5.99 3.61
C PRO A 261 9.30 -7.46 3.35
N LYS A 262 8.42 -7.80 2.39
CA LYS A 262 8.19 -9.20 1.99
C LYS A 262 9.59 -9.73 1.88
N CYS A 263 9.98 -10.65 2.78
CA CYS A 263 11.37 -11.04 2.98
C CYS A 263 12.02 -11.01 1.61
N THR A 264 12.99 -10.11 1.40
CA THR A 264 13.75 -10.04 0.14
C THR A 264 13.90 -11.47 -0.31
N PRO A 265 13.31 -11.88 -1.45
CA PRO A 265 13.05 -13.28 -1.69
C PRO A 265 14.39 -13.95 -1.57
N PHE A 266 14.48 -14.79 -0.54
CA PHE A 266 15.62 -15.68 -0.39
C PHE A 266 15.69 -16.38 -1.74
N SER A 267 16.88 -16.37 -2.35
CA SER A 267 17.13 -17.06 -3.60
C SER A 267 16.43 -18.41 -3.53
N MET A 268 15.54 -18.71 -4.48
CA MET A 268 14.80 -19.97 -4.53
C MET A 268 15.72 -21.21 -4.48
N SER A 269 17.02 -21.04 -4.78
CA SER A 269 18.07 -22.04 -4.55
C SER A 269 18.21 -22.47 -3.08
N ASP A 270 18.02 -21.55 -2.12
CA ASP A 270 18.15 -21.83 -0.69
C ASP A 270 16.88 -22.47 -0.09
N LEU A 271 15.74 -22.32 -0.78
CA LEU A 271 14.43 -22.77 -0.32
C LEU A 271 14.01 -24.14 -0.88
N ARG A 272 14.85 -24.81 -1.67
CA ARG A 272 14.56 -26.15 -2.23
C ARG A 272 14.42 -27.26 -1.17
N GLN A 273 14.76 -27.02 0.10
CA GLN A 273 14.34 -27.88 1.22
C GLN A 273 12.88 -27.61 1.61
N LYS A 274 11.95 -28.17 0.83
CA LYS A 274 10.48 -27.98 0.88
C LYS A 274 9.77 -28.25 2.23
N GLY A 275 10.46 -28.69 3.28
CA GLY A 275 9.88 -28.88 4.62
C GLY A 275 10.17 -27.76 5.64
N ALA A 276 11.21 -26.95 5.42
CA ALA A 276 11.73 -26.04 6.44
C ALA A 276 10.97 -24.70 6.51
N LEU A 277 10.37 -24.24 5.42
CA LEU A 277 9.72 -22.93 5.32
C LEU A 277 8.50 -22.76 6.24
N ARG A 278 7.64 -23.78 6.33
CA ARG A 278 6.42 -23.75 7.18
C ARG A 278 6.79 -23.76 8.67
N LEU A 279 7.80 -24.54 9.03
CA LEU A 279 8.36 -24.59 10.38
C LEU A 279 9.15 -23.31 10.70
N TRP A 280 9.90 -22.77 9.75
CA TRP A 280 10.69 -21.54 9.92
C TRP A 280 9.81 -20.30 10.04
N TRP A 281 8.73 -20.15 9.27
CA TRP A 281 7.80 -19.04 9.45
C TRP A 281 7.09 -19.10 10.81
N ARG A 282 6.67 -20.31 11.25
CA ARG A 282 6.14 -20.53 12.61
C ARG A 282 7.19 -20.27 13.70
N ARG A 283 8.45 -20.61 13.45
CA ARG A 283 9.57 -20.49 14.41
C ARG A 283 10.12 -19.06 14.50
N LYS A 284 10.33 -18.38 13.36
CA LYS A 284 10.80 -16.99 13.32
C LYS A 284 9.77 -16.01 13.83
N ASN A 285 8.48 -16.24 13.57
CA ASN A 285 7.47 -15.49 14.31
C ASN A 285 7.63 -15.74 15.81
N ARG A 286 7.76 -17.00 16.29
CA ARG A 286 8.01 -17.34 17.71
C ARG A 286 9.29 -16.75 18.32
N GLU A 287 10.32 -16.47 17.52
CA GLU A 287 11.61 -15.97 18.00
C GLU A 287 11.75 -14.44 17.97
N LEU A 288 10.86 -13.70 17.30
CA LEU A 288 10.81 -12.25 17.49
C LEU A 288 10.46 -11.96 18.95
N PRO A 289 11.29 -11.21 19.69
CA PRO A 289 11.00 -10.86 21.07
C PRO A 289 9.61 -10.22 21.15
N LEU A 290 8.85 -10.57 22.20
CA LEU A 290 7.45 -10.18 22.36
C LEU A 290 7.27 -8.65 22.21
N SER A 291 8.29 -7.88 22.63
CA SER A 291 8.38 -6.44 22.44
C SER A 291 8.40 -5.98 20.98
N GLU A 292 9.07 -6.67 20.06
CA GLU A 292 9.08 -6.32 18.63
C GLU A 292 7.78 -6.68 17.93
N ARG A 293 7.18 -7.83 18.27
CA ARG A 293 5.84 -8.17 17.77
C ARG A 293 4.81 -7.13 18.22
N CYS A 294 4.85 -6.80 19.50
CA CYS A 294 4.05 -5.72 20.06
C CYS A 294 4.35 -4.41 19.33
N ARG A 295 5.63 -4.05 19.14
CA ARG A 295 6.03 -2.84 18.40
C ARG A 295 5.51 -2.84 16.96
N GLN A 296 5.50 -3.94 16.24
CA GLN A 296 4.94 -4.01 14.87
C GLN A 296 3.41 -3.92 14.86
N LEU A 297 2.75 -4.55 15.83
CA LEU A 297 1.31 -4.39 16.03
C LEU A 297 0.94 -2.97 16.48
N TRP A 298 1.89 -2.23 17.07
CA TRP A 298 1.65 -0.94 17.72
C TRP A 298 2.26 0.25 16.98
N SER A 299 3.21 0.06 16.06
CA SER A 299 3.83 1.12 15.28
C SER A 299 2.83 1.57 14.22
N LYS A 300 2.43 2.83 14.35
CA LYS A 300 1.43 3.45 13.47
C LYS A 300 2.16 4.36 12.50
N GLU A 301 2.71 3.73 11.50
CA GLU A 301 3.55 4.37 10.50
C GLU A 301 2.93 4.09 9.14
N SER A 302 2.53 5.12 8.40
CA SER A 302 2.37 4.94 6.97
C SER A 302 3.66 5.25 6.26
N TRP A 303 3.91 4.48 5.20
CA TRP A 303 5.05 4.65 4.32
C TRP A 303 4.49 5.04 2.96
N HIS A 304 4.83 6.24 2.50
CA HIS A 304 4.41 6.71 1.18
C HIS A 304 5.60 6.87 0.29
N MET A 305 5.66 6.04 -0.75
CA MET A 305 6.62 6.26 -1.81
C MET A 305 6.22 7.52 -2.59
N VAL A 306 7.14 8.47 -2.61
CA VAL A 306 7.11 9.61 -3.50
C VAL A 306 8.03 9.30 -4.66
N THR A 307 7.57 9.60 -5.86
CA THR A 307 8.41 9.66 -7.04
C THR A 307 8.42 11.09 -7.53
N PHE A 308 9.58 11.73 -7.43
CA PHE A 308 9.86 12.98 -8.13
C PHE A 308 10.11 12.65 -9.59
N ALA A 309 9.37 13.32 -10.46
CA ALA A 309 9.58 13.20 -11.89
C ALA A 309 10.73 14.13 -12.32
N ASP A 310 11.11 14.02 -13.59
CA ASP A 310 11.96 14.99 -14.28
C ASP A 310 11.17 16.30 -14.56
N ALA A 311 10.71 16.92 -13.48
CA ALA A 311 10.10 18.23 -13.46
C ALA A 311 11.12 19.23 -12.90
N GLU A 312 11.06 20.48 -13.37
CA GLU A 312 11.92 21.56 -12.86
C GLU A 312 11.75 21.73 -11.35
N THR A 313 10.51 21.59 -10.86
CA THR A 313 10.16 21.65 -9.45
C THR A 313 9.25 20.48 -9.07
N ASN A 314 9.56 19.82 -7.95
CA ASN A 314 8.69 18.82 -7.37
C ASN A 314 8.24 19.26 -5.98
N HIS A 315 6.94 19.12 -5.71
CA HIS A 315 6.36 19.47 -4.42
C HIS A 315 5.53 18.29 -3.91
N VAL A 316 5.73 17.93 -2.65
CA VAL A 316 4.91 16.96 -1.93
C VAL A 316 4.35 17.62 -0.69
N SER A 317 3.03 17.56 -0.55
CA SER A 317 2.34 17.91 0.68
C SER A 317 1.58 16.69 1.21
N ILE A 318 1.81 16.36 2.48
CA ILE A 318 1.05 15.35 3.21
C ILE A 318 0.32 16.07 4.33
N ARG A 319 -1.02 16.06 4.26
CA ARG A 319 -1.88 16.73 5.23
C ARG A 319 -2.76 15.72 5.97
N VAL A 320 -2.85 15.85 7.29
CA VAL A 320 -3.79 15.10 8.12
C VAL A 320 -5.06 15.95 8.28
N SER A 321 -6.20 15.43 7.81
CA SER A 321 -7.49 16.12 7.93
C SER A 321 -8.17 15.91 9.28
N ASP A 322 -7.74 14.90 10.04
CA ASP A 322 -8.30 14.58 11.35
C ASP A 322 -7.65 15.41 12.46
N THR A 323 -8.42 16.31 13.06
CA THR A 323 -7.98 17.19 14.18
C THR A 323 -7.53 16.43 15.43
N SER A 324 -7.95 15.17 15.60
CA SER A 324 -7.55 14.35 16.75
C SER A 324 -6.19 13.67 16.55
N VAL A 325 -5.60 13.78 15.36
CA VAL A 325 -4.38 13.09 14.97
C VAL A 325 -3.35 14.08 14.42
N ARG A 326 -2.08 13.80 14.67
CA ARG A 326 -0.95 14.60 14.21
C ARG A 326 0.14 13.73 13.59
N LEU A 327 0.82 14.30 12.59
CA LEU A 327 2.09 13.80 12.08
C LEU A 327 3.16 13.99 13.17
N HIS A 328 3.93 12.93 13.43
CA HIS A 328 5.00 12.94 14.40
C HIS A 328 6.35 12.71 13.71
N ASN A 329 7.09 13.79 13.49
CA ASN A 329 8.41 13.77 12.86
C ASN A 329 8.43 12.95 11.56
N PRO A 330 7.72 13.40 10.51
CA PRO A 330 7.81 12.77 9.19
C PRO A 330 9.26 12.78 8.70
N GLN A 331 9.71 11.64 8.17
CA GLN A 331 11.09 11.43 7.75
C GLN A 331 11.14 10.92 6.31
N PRO A 332 11.81 11.63 5.40
CA PRO A 332 12.15 11.06 4.10
C PRO A 332 13.25 10.00 4.30
N VAL A 333 13.05 8.85 3.70
CA VAL A 333 13.95 7.70 3.75
C VAL A 333 14.07 7.13 2.35
N ASP A 334 15.22 6.59 1.98
CA ASP A 334 15.41 6.05 0.64
C ASP A 334 14.76 4.68 0.45
N GLU A 335 14.98 4.06 -0.71
CA GLU A 335 14.42 2.73 -1.04
C GLU A 335 14.92 1.62 -0.10
N ARG A 336 16.06 1.81 0.58
CA ARG A 336 16.61 0.90 1.59
C ARG A 336 16.10 1.21 2.99
N LYS A 337 15.22 2.21 3.13
CA LYS A 337 14.73 2.77 4.39
C LYS A 337 15.80 3.51 5.20
N ASP A 338 16.91 3.89 4.58
CA ASP A 338 17.92 4.72 5.23
C ASP A 338 17.46 6.19 5.20
N PRO A 339 17.69 6.99 6.27
CA PRO A 339 17.35 8.40 6.27
C PRO A 339 17.91 9.13 5.05
N LEU A 340 17.05 9.84 4.33
CA LEU A 340 17.45 10.58 3.15
C LEU A 340 18.12 11.89 3.57
N ASN A 341 19.45 11.87 3.63
CA ASN A 341 20.26 13.02 4.04
C ASN A 341 20.60 13.90 2.81
N VAL A 342 19.57 14.34 2.08
CA VAL A 342 19.71 15.18 0.88
C VAL A 342 19.08 16.53 1.17
N ASP A 343 19.88 17.58 0.99
CA ASP A 343 19.42 18.97 1.08
C ASP A 343 18.30 19.21 0.06
N CYS A 344 17.17 19.69 0.56
CA CYS A 344 16.04 20.14 -0.26
C CYS A 344 15.84 21.64 -0.05
N ASP A 345 15.29 22.30 -1.06
CA ASP A 345 15.14 23.77 -1.05
C ASP A 345 14.28 24.23 0.12
N GLU A 346 13.14 23.56 0.33
CA GLU A 346 12.23 23.88 1.42
C GLU A 346 11.64 22.60 2.01
N GLU A 347 11.67 22.50 3.34
CA GLU A 347 11.02 21.41 4.08
C GLU A 347 10.32 21.98 5.31
N GLU A 348 8.99 21.92 5.32
CA GLU A 348 8.18 22.36 6.45
C GLU A 348 7.58 21.15 7.16
N LYS A 349 7.81 21.06 8.47
CA LYS A 349 7.32 19.98 9.32
C LYS A 349 6.47 20.55 10.44
N THR A 350 5.15 20.43 10.28
CA THR A 350 4.18 20.74 11.33
C THR A 350 3.46 19.49 11.79
N PHE A 351 2.59 19.63 12.80
CA PHE A 351 1.77 18.51 13.28
C PHE A 351 0.66 18.11 12.31
N GLU A 352 0.28 18.96 11.36
CA GLU A 352 -0.82 18.73 10.41
C GLU A 352 -0.34 18.60 8.98
N LEU A 353 0.81 19.18 8.66
CA LEU A 353 1.37 19.30 7.32
C LEU A 353 2.84 18.91 7.32
N TYR A 354 3.19 18.02 6.39
CA TYR A 354 4.53 17.84 5.90
C TYR A 354 4.61 18.37 4.48
N LEU A 355 5.46 19.36 4.24
CA LEU A 355 5.74 19.91 2.92
C LEU A 355 7.21 19.70 2.60
N ARG A 356 7.49 19.16 1.42
CA ARG A 356 8.86 19.07 0.87
C ARG A 356 8.85 19.55 -0.57
N GLN A 357 9.71 20.51 -0.87
CA GLN A 357 9.94 21.06 -2.19
C GLN A 357 11.40 20.83 -2.58
N ASP A 358 11.60 20.36 -3.81
CA ASP A 358 12.92 20.02 -4.32
C ASP A 358 12.99 20.34 -5.82
N SER A 359 13.86 21.29 -6.16
CA SER A 359 14.24 21.68 -7.52
C SER A 359 15.67 21.24 -7.87
N ASN A 360 16.42 20.64 -6.94
CA ASN A 360 17.80 20.22 -7.18
C ASN A 360 17.87 19.09 -8.22
N TRP A 361 18.79 19.23 -9.18
CA TRP A 361 18.99 18.22 -10.24
C TRP A 361 19.58 16.88 -9.72
N PRO A 362 20.58 16.85 -8.82
CA PRO A 362 21.14 15.59 -8.28
C PRO A 362 20.29 15.01 -7.13
N ARG A 363 18.97 14.96 -7.30
CA ARG A 363 18.03 14.40 -6.31
C ARG A 363 17.78 12.92 -6.57
N LYS A 364 17.43 12.17 -5.52
CA LYS A 364 16.90 10.81 -5.70
C LYS A 364 15.48 10.91 -6.27
N GLU A 365 15.26 10.29 -7.42
CA GLU A 365 13.94 10.24 -8.08
C GLU A 365 12.88 9.58 -7.19
N ARG A 366 13.29 8.64 -6.33
CA ARG A 366 12.39 7.83 -5.51
C ARG A 366 12.86 7.77 -4.07
N PHE A 367 11.92 8.02 -3.17
CA PHE A 367 12.12 7.90 -1.73
C PHE A 367 10.77 7.65 -1.05
N TYR A 368 10.80 7.09 0.15
CA TYR A 368 9.64 6.96 1.00
C TYR A 368 9.57 8.14 1.97
N ILE A 369 8.37 8.56 2.33
CA ILE A 369 8.14 9.42 3.47
C ILE A 369 7.49 8.56 4.54
N LYS A 370 8.24 8.32 5.60
CA LYS A 370 7.74 7.72 6.83
C LYS A 370 6.89 8.77 7.54
N CYS A 371 5.61 8.49 7.73
CA CYS A 371 4.65 9.37 8.39
C CYS A 371 4.13 8.70 9.67
N PRO A 372 4.82 8.85 10.81
CA PRO A 372 4.33 8.33 12.08
C PRO A 372 3.12 9.15 12.52
N LEU A 373 2.03 8.49 12.88
CA LEU A 373 0.88 9.17 13.46
C LEU A 373 0.88 9.07 14.98
N ARG A 374 0.50 10.17 15.63
CA ARG A 374 0.20 10.20 17.06
C ARG A 374 -1.11 10.93 17.30
N LEU A 375 -1.76 10.60 18.41
CA LEU A 375 -2.84 11.44 18.92
C LEU A 375 -2.29 12.82 19.30
N THR A 376 -3.15 13.84 19.22
CA THR A 376 -2.82 15.15 19.78
C THR A 376 -2.51 15.02 21.28
N ARG A 377 -1.68 15.94 21.80
CA ARG A 377 -1.28 15.90 23.22
C ARG A 377 -2.50 15.93 24.14
N LEU A 378 -3.49 16.77 23.83
CA LEU A 378 -4.72 16.91 24.62
C LEU A 378 -5.52 15.61 24.66
N HIS A 379 -5.80 14.99 23.50
CA HIS A 379 -6.52 13.70 23.48
C HIS A 379 -5.75 12.59 24.16
N SER A 380 -4.42 12.52 23.94
CA SER A 380 -3.59 11.55 24.63
C SER A 380 -3.62 11.76 26.15
N MET A 381 -3.54 13.02 26.61
CA MET A 381 -3.57 13.38 28.03
C MET A 381 -4.92 13.05 28.66
N MET A 382 -6.04 13.43 28.02
CA MET A 382 -7.39 13.12 28.52
C MET A 382 -7.59 11.61 28.68
N LEU A 383 -7.11 10.82 27.72
CA LEU A 383 -7.22 9.37 27.79
C LEU A 383 -6.38 8.80 28.95
N TYR A 384 -5.12 9.23 29.10
CA TYR A 384 -4.29 8.84 30.25
C TYR A 384 -4.90 9.26 31.58
N LEU A 385 -5.40 10.49 31.68
CA LEU A 385 -6.05 11.00 32.88
C LEU A 385 -7.26 10.13 33.23
N THR A 386 -8.09 9.76 32.25
CA THR A 386 -9.26 8.92 32.50
C THR A 386 -8.87 7.51 32.94
N MET A 387 -7.85 6.90 32.33
CA MET A 387 -7.33 5.61 32.79
C MET A 387 -6.81 5.70 34.23
N ILE A 388 -6.03 6.74 34.56
CA ILE A 388 -5.51 6.96 35.92
C ILE A 388 -6.65 7.13 36.93
N ILE A 389 -7.65 7.95 36.62
CA ILE A 389 -8.80 8.17 37.52
C ILE A 389 -9.61 6.86 37.68
N THR A 390 -9.79 6.09 36.61
CA THR A 390 -10.52 4.81 36.65
C THR A 390 -9.75 3.79 37.50
N ALA A 391 -8.45 3.63 37.28
CA ALA A 391 -7.57 2.77 38.06
C ALA A 391 -7.53 3.17 39.54
N LEU A 392 -7.46 4.48 39.84
CA LEU A 392 -7.54 4.99 41.21
C LEU A 392 -8.90 4.68 41.85
N GLY A 393 -10.00 4.80 41.09
CA GLY A 393 -11.34 4.41 41.53
C GLY A 393 -11.42 2.92 41.90
N ILE A 394 -10.88 2.04 41.04
CA ILE A 394 -10.78 0.59 41.30
C ILE A 394 -9.98 0.34 42.58
N TYR A 395 -8.82 0.96 42.71
CA TYR A 395 -7.94 0.80 43.87
C TYR A 395 -8.62 1.23 45.18
N LEU A 396 -9.29 2.39 45.19
CA LEU A 396 -10.01 2.88 46.35
C LEU A 396 -11.17 1.95 46.74
N LEU A 397 -11.91 1.44 45.76
CA LEU A 397 -13.00 0.49 46.00
C LEU A 397 -12.49 -0.85 46.54
N LEU A 398 -11.38 -1.37 46.04
CA LEU A 398 -10.79 -2.61 46.54
C LEU A 398 -10.27 -2.44 47.98
N ASN A 399 -9.48 -1.39 48.25
CA ASN A 399 -8.87 -1.22 49.56
C ASN A 399 -9.89 -0.86 50.64
N ARG A 400 -10.85 0.03 50.35
CA ARG A 400 -11.86 0.41 51.33
C ARG A 400 -13.05 -0.54 51.38
N GLY A 401 -13.37 -1.19 50.27
CA GLY A 401 -14.47 -2.16 50.19
C GLY A 401 -14.19 -3.49 50.88
N LEU A 402 -12.94 -3.94 50.87
CA LEU A 402 -12.52 -5.18 51.54
C LEU A 402 -12.26 -5.02 53.03
N SER A 403 -12.22 -3.77 53.52
CA SER A 403 -12.15 -3.51 54.96
C SER A 403 -13.46 -3.96 55.57
N ALA A 404 -13.47 -5.17 56.16
CA ALA A 404 -14.64 -5.71 56.82
C ALA A 404 -15.13 -4.69 57.84
N PRO A 405 -16.45 -4.37 57.88
CA PRO A 405 -16.99 -3.57 58.96
C PRO A 405 -16.66 -4.33 60.24
N GLY A 406 -15.71 -3.78 61.01
CA GLY A 406 -15.45 -4.26 62.36
C GLY A 406 -16.78 -4.17 63.12
N PRO A 407 -17.05 -5.10 64.05
CA PRO A 407 -18.25 -5.03 64.88
C PRO A 407 -18.29 -3.64 65.52
N ALA A 408 -19.32 -2.86 65.16
CA ALA A 408 -19.47 -1.46 65.55
C ALA A 408 -19.50 -1.25 67.08
N ASP A 409 -19.61 -2.33 67.84
CA ASP A 409 -19.87 -2.33 69.27
C ASP A 409 -18.72 -2.94 70.11
N ALA A 410 -17.53 -3.17 69.54
CA ALA A 410 -16.38 -3.58 70.33
C ALA A 410 -15.59 -2.33 70.78
N PRO A 411 -15.84 -1.76 71.98
CA PRO A 411 -15.06 -0.65 72.49
C PRO A 411 -13.60 -1.10 72.57
N ILE A 412 -12.72 -0.46 71.80
CA ILE A 412 -11.28 -0.61 72.02
C ILE A 412 -11.00 0.01 73.40
N PRO A 413 -10.54 -0.77 74.39
CA PRO A 413 -10.27 -0.23 75.71
C PRO A 413 -9.16 0.82 75.61
N GLY A 414 -9.51 2.08 75.84
CA GLY A 414 -8.54 3.18 75.96
C GLY A 414 -8.40 4.14 74.78
N SER A 415 -9.15 4.02 73.68
CA SER A 415 -9.17 5.08 72.65
C SER A 415 -10.43 5.94 72.75
N SER A 416 -10.29 7.18 73.20
CA SER A 416 -11.35 8.20 73.26
C SER A 416 -11.65 8.87 71.91
N TYR A 417 -11.10 8.35 70.80
CA TYR A 417 -11.41 8.81 69.46
C TYR A 417 -12.63 8.05 68.90
N PRO A 418 -13.64 8.74 68.34
CA PRO A 418 -14.75 8.08 67.70
C PRO A 418 -14.24 7.23 66.54
N GLN A 419 -14.49 5.92 66.60
CA GLN A 419 -14.25 5.03 65.46
C GLN A 419 -15.23 5.42 64.36
N VAL A 420 -14.78 6.27 63.44
CA VAL A 420 -15.50 6.52 62.20
C VAL A 420 -15.54 5.18 61.47
N ALA A 421 -16.73 4.60 61.29
CA ALA A 421 -16.92 3.36 60.54
C ALA A 421 -16.27 3.52 59.15
N GLN A 422 -15.11 2.89 58.95
CA GLN A 422 -14.27 3.05 57.75
C GLN A 422 -14.80 2.28 56.53
N GLY A 423 -16.11 2.07 56.44
CA GLY A 423 -16.77 1.46 55.28
C GLY A 423 -17.14 2.53 54.25
N LEU A 424 -16.79 2.30 52.99
CA LEU A 424 -17.24 3.17 51.90
C LEU A 424 -18.76 3.06 51.79
N THR A 425 -19.50 4.15 51.99
CA THR A 425 -20.96 4.09 51.88
C THR A 425 -21.37 3.91 50.41
N ALA A 426 -22.56 3.35 50.15
CA ALA A 426 -23.08 3.24 48.78
C ALA A 426 -23.12 4.61 48.07
N LYS A 427 -23.35 5.70 48.83
CA LYS A 427 -23.30 7.08 48.33
C LYS A 427 -21.90 7.45 47.84
N ASP A 428 -20.86 7.12 48.60
CA ASP A 428 -19.47 7.39 48.22
C ASP A 428 -19.06 6.59 46.96
N ALA A 429 -19.52 5.33 46.85
CA ALA A 429 -19.29 4.52 45.66
C ALA A 429 -19.97 5.13 44.42
N THR A 430 -21.21 5.60 44.53
CA THR A 430 -21.90 6.27 43.41
C THR A 430 -21.22 7.56 42.99
N LEU A 431 -20.67 8.33 43.94
CA LEU A 431 -19.96 9.58 43.68
C LEU A 431 -18.68 9.34 42.86
N ILE A 432 -18.04 8.18 43.02
CA ILE A 432 -16.87 7.76 42.23
C ILE A 432 -17.29 7.14 40.89
N LEU A 433 -18.28 6.25 40.89
CA LEU A 433 -18.65 5.45 39.71
C LEU A 433 -19.30 6.29 38.60
N VAL A 434 -20.18 7.24 38.94
CA VAL A 434 -20.95 7.99 37.95
C VAL A 434 -20.05 8.87 37.05
N PRO A 435 -19.16 9.73 37.59
CA PRO A 435 -18.28 10.54 36.74
C PRO A 435 -17.29 9.72 35.92
N VAL A 436 -16.77 8.62 36.49
CA VAL A 436 -15.83 7.72 35.81
C VAL A 436 -16.50 7.01 34.64
N SER A 437 -17.71 6.48 34.85
CA SER A 437 -18.48 5.80 33.81
C SER A 437 -18.87 6.77 32.69
N PHE A 438 -19.25 8.00 33.04
CA PHE A 438 -19.58 9.03 32.06
C PHE A 438 -18.34 9.47 31.26
N ALA A 439 -17.23 9.78 31.92
CA ALA A 439 -15.98 10.15 31.25
C ALA A 439 -15.49 9.06 30.29
N ALA A 440 -15.56 7.80 30.73
CA ALA A 440 -15.26 6.65 29.90
C ALA A 440 -16.20 6.50 28.70
N ALA A 441 -17.52 6.59 28.93
CA ALA A 441 -18.51 6.51 27.86
C ALA A 441 -18.30 7.62 26.82
N PHE A 442 -18.02 8.85 27.25
CA PHE A 442 -17.70 9.96 26.35
C PHE A 442 -16.45 9.69 25.50
N LEU A 443 -15.41 9.09 26.07
CA LEU A 443 -14.20 8.73 25.33
C LEU A 443 -14.37 7.52 24.41
N LEU A 444 -15.35 6.66 24.69
CA LEU A 444 -15.70 5.52 23.84
C LEU A 444 -16.64 5.93 22.68
N ILE A 445 -17.55 6.88 22.89
CA ILE A 445 -18.60 7.27 21.93
C ILE A 445 -18.10 8.31 20.91
N ARG A 446 -17.15 9.19 21.27
CA ARG A 446 -17.00 10.49 20.57
C ARG A 446 -16.24 10.50 19.23
N ASP A 447 -15.63 9.42 18.78
CA ASP A 447 -14.79 9.50 17.58
C ASP A 447 -15.41 8.77 16.37
N SER A 448 -15.92 9.55 15.41
CA SER A 448 -16.39 9.07 14.10
C SER A 448 -15.27 8.82 13.09
N SER A 449 -14.03 9.21 13.43
CA SER A 449 -12.87 9.02 12.57
C SER A 449 -12.31 7.60 12.70
N THR A 450 -12.24 6.90 11.57
CA THR A 450 -11.64 5.56 11.47
C THR A 450 -10.16 5.54 11.86
N LEU A 451 -9.47 6.68 11.69
CA LEU A 451 -8.04 6.81 11.86
C LEU A 451 -7.67 7.07 13.33
N SER A 452 -8.39 7.94 14.03
CA SER A 452 -8.21 8.12 15.48
C SER A 452 -8.62 6.88 16.27
N ALA A 453 -9.70 6.20 15.87
CA ALA A 453 -10.16 4.95 16.48
C ALA A 453 -9.09 3.85 16.39
N TRP A 454 -8.48 3.68 15.20
CA TRP A 454 -7.39 2.73 15.04
C TRP A 454 -6.16 3.08 15.89
N ILE A 455 -5.83 4.38 16.02
CA ILE A 455 -4.76 4.82 16.91
C ILE A 455 -5.07 4.54 18.39
N ARG A 456 -6.32 4.65 18.81
CA ARG A 456 -6.74 4.48 20.20
C ARG A 456 -6.99 3.03 20.59
N ARG A 457 -7.19 2.11 19.66
CA ARG A 457 -7.67 0.73 19.91
C ARG A 457 -7.12 0.09 21.18
N ILE A 458 -5.80 0.04 21.35
CA ILE A 458 -5.16 -0.59 22.53
C ILE A 458 -5.52 0.15 23.82
N ARG A 459 -5.41 1.47 23.80
CA ARG A 459 -5.73 2.31 24.96
C ARG A 459 -7.22 2.26 25.30
N GLN A 460 -8.09 2.19 24.29
CA GLN A 460 -9.51 1.94 24.47
C GLN A 460 -9.77 0.53 25.03
N SER A 461 -9.03 -0.50 24.60
CA SER A 461 -9.14 -1.84 25.18
C SER A 461 -8.70 -1.88 26.64
N ILE A 462 -7.64 -1.14 27.02
CA ILE A 462 -7.22 -0.99 28.42
C ILE A 462 -8.31 -0.30 29.22
N LEU A 463 -8.81 0.86 28.74
CA LEU A 463 -9.88 1.58 29.42
C LEU A 463 -11.16 0.74 29.55
N LEU A 464 -11.51 -0.03 28.51
CA LEU A 464 -12.65 -0.96 28.54
C LEU A 464 -12.43 -2.07 29.59
N ALA A 465 -11.23 -2.65 29.65
CA ALA A 465 -10.90 -3.65 30.67
C ALA A 465 -10.96 -3.05 32.08
N GLU A 466 -10.44 -1.84 32.30
CA GLU A 466 -10.54 -1.13 33.57
C GLU A 466 -12.00 -0.90 33.97
N LEU A 467 -12.86 -0.51 33.03
CA LEU A 467 -14.29 -0.34 33.30
C LEU A 467 -14.99 -1.65 33.65
N LEU A 468 -14.66 -2.74 32.97
CA LEU A 468 -15.21 -4.07 33.30
C LEU A 468 -14.76 -4.52 34.69
N ILE A 469 -13.50 -4.27 35.06
CA ILE A 469 -12.99 -4.55 36.41
C ILE A 469 -13.71 -3.68 37.44
N LEU A 470 -13.83 -2.37 37.18
CA LEU A 470 -14.54 -1.43 38.05
C LEU A 470 -15.99 -1.87 38.29
N LEU A 471 -16.68 -2.29 37.22
CA LEU A 471 -18.04 -2.79 37.26
C LEU A 471 -18.14 -4.09 38.07
N ALA A 472 -17.23 -5.04 37.84
CA ALA A 472 -17.18 -6.30 38.58
C ALA A 472 -16.95 -6.08 40.08
N VAL A 473 -16.01 -5.18 40.45
CA VAL A 473 -15.75 -4.81 41.85
C VAL A 473 -16.99 -4.16 42.48
N ALA A 474 -17.66 -3.25 41.76
CA ALA A 474 -18.88 -2.63 42.25
C ALA A 474 -20.01 -3.65 42.49
N PHE A 475 -20.22 -4.59 41.57
CA PHE A 475 -21.20 -5.66 41.74
C PHE A 475 -20.86 -6.60 42.91
N MET A 476 -19.59 -7.00 43.06
CA MET A 476 -19.17 -7.82 44.19
C MET A 476 -19.44 -7.11 45.53
N MET A 477 -19.16 -5.81 45.62
CA MET A 477 -19.46 -5.02 46.81
C MET A 477 -20.96 -4.98 47.11
N LEU A 478 -21.79 -4.78 46.09
CA LEU A 478 -23.25 -4.77 46.24
C LEU A 478 -23.79 -6.14 46.68
N ALA A 479 -23.26 -7.23 46.12
CA ALA A 479 -23.63 -8.59 46.51
C ALA A 479 -23.25 -8.89 47.97
N VAL A 480 -22.03 -8.55 48.38
CA VAL A 480 -21.57 -8.72 49.78
C VAL A 480 -22.43 -7.89 50.74
N HIS A 481 -22.83 -6.68 50.36
CA HIS A 481 -23.72 -5.85 51.17
C HIS A 481 -25.11 -6.48 51.32
N HIS A 482 -25.70 -6.99 50.23
CA HIS A 482 -27.01 -7.64 50.29
C HIS A 482 -27.01 -8.92 51.14
N VAL A 483 -25.98 -9.77 51.02
CA VAL A 483 -25.85 -11.01 51.81
C VAL A 483 -25.67 -10.74 53.30
N LYS A 484 -25.14 -9.57 53.69
CA LYS A 484 -24.98 -9.21 55.10
C LYS A 484 -26.22 -8.58 55.74
N VAL A 485 -27.12 -8.01 54.95
CA VAL A 485 -28.30 -7.28 55.44
C VAL A 485 -29.56 -8.16 55.45
N GLY A 486 -29.64 -9.16 54.57
CA GLY A 486 -30.68 -10.20 54.60
C GLY A 486 -30.26 -11.36 55.48
#